data_AF-A0A7Y5SRG0-F1
#
_entry.id   AF-A0A7Y5SRG0-F1
#
_cell.length_a   1.000
_cell.length_b   1.000
_cell.length_c   1.000
_cell.angle_alpha   90.00
_cell.angle_beta   90.00
_cell.angle_gamma   90.00
#
_symmetry.space_group_name_H-M   'P 1'
#
loop_
_entity.id
_entity.type
_entity.pdbx_description
1 polymer ?
#
loop_
_entity_poly.entity_id
_entity_poly.type
_entity_poly.pdbx_seq_one_letter_code
_entity_poly.pdbx_strand_id
1 'polypeptide(L)'
;DVRLPEALTAKPARAFSTVGSDAAREIPVQIDPSEGVANARLTLVVPQPVRKGQVARIVVYLGLPAPPAPLPESVATNDGPKGMKWIENDKVRLLLGPEGGHVYRWEVKARENRDLTMPGESGWAGFSDIHSHRSVEHRIECLARGPALVRYRLSASDGLAKTVSLFAGCSWMEVVLDDPATHYWEFDDPRNFAADGPTPGNYLFSDGSGGAVAKQADGVAGQVERPGTYWGVKFNEDRLALGMATPEVAALHHVAPGAGAGGVGIEASGPVGHFVTFAGVLEAEPAETMNGLCRTLDFRKQPEVVLYATEPRQ
;
A
#
# COMPACT_ATOMS: atom_id res chain seq x y z
N ASP A 1 0.79 -18.15 8.51
CA ASP A 1 2.01 -18.97 8.67
C ASP A 1 1.74 -20.42 8.32
N VAL A 2 2.76 -21.10 7.82
CA VAL A 2 2.74 -22.53 7.47
C VAL A 2 3.86 -23.25 8.20
N ARG A 3 3.66 -24.54 8.50
CA ARG A 3 4.73 -25.40 9.04
C ARG A 3 5.49 -26.03 7.90
N LEU A 4 6.80 -25.78 7.86
CA LEU A 4 7.70 -26.38 6.88
C LEU A 4 8.82 -27.13 7.62
N PRO A 5 9.41 -28.18 7.01
CA PRO A 5 10.68 -28.70 7.49
C PRO A 5 11.69 -27.56 7.71
N GLU A 6 12.42 -27.59 8.82
CA GLU A 6 13.33 -26.50 9.23
C GLU A 6 14.32 -26.11 8.12
N ALA A 7 14.81 -27.10 7.36
CA ALA A 7 15.71 -26.86 6.24
C ALA A 7 15.11 -26.01 5.09
N LEU A 8 13.79 -25.77 5.08
CA LEU A 8 13.06 -25.04 4.05
C LEU A 8 12.57 -23.64 4.48
N THR A 9 12.57 -23.32 5.78
CA THR A 9 11.95 -22.08 6.31
C THR A 9 12.60 -20.78 5.86
N ALA A 10 13.81 -20.85 5.28
CA ALA A 10 14.52 -19.71 4.70
C ALA A 10 15.01 -19.99 3.27
N LYS A 11 14.46 -21.02 2.60
CA LYS A 11 14.87 -21.38 1.24
C LYS A 11 14.02 -20.65 0.19
N PRO A 12 14.61 -20.31 -0.98
CA PRO A 12 13.84 -19.73 -2.07
C PRO A 12 12.74 -20.68 -2.56
N ALA A 13 11.68 -20.09 -3.11
CA ALA A 13 10.54 -20.81 -3.64
C ALA A 13 10.10 -20.24 -4.99
N ARG A 14 9.29 -21.02 -5.72
CA ARG A 14 8.53 -20.57 -6.90
C ARG A 14 7.07 -20.93 -6.70
N ALA A 15 6.16 -20.07 -7.16
CA ALA A 15 4.74 -20.34 -7.04
C ALA A 15 4.04 -20.11 -8.38
N PHE A 16 3.04 -20.93 -8.64
CA PHE A 16 2.23 -20.87 -9.85
C PHE A 16 0.75 -20.89 -9.47
N SER A 17 -0.04 -20.06 -10.14
CA SER A 17 -1.47 -19.93 -9.86
C SER A 17 -2.31 -20.14 -11.12
N THR A 18 -3.46 -20.78 -10.97
CA THR A 18 -4.42 -21.05 -12.05
C THR A 18 -5.74 -20.27 -11.85
N VAL A 19 -5.69 -19.03 -11.35
CA VAL A 19 -6.91 -18.23 -11.17
C VAL A 19 -7.49 -17.86 -12.53
N GLY A 20 -8.76 -18.19 -12.75
CA GLY A 20 -9.52 -17.74 -13.92
C GLY A 20 -9.11 -18.37 -15.27
N SER A 21 -8.14 -19.30 -15.28
CA SER A 21 -7.75 -20.06 -16.46
C SER A 21 -7.08 -21.38 -16.07
N ASP A 22 -7.08 -22.36 -16.97
CA ASP A 22 -6.35 -23.63 -16.77
C ASP A 22 -4.83 -23.47 -16.96
N ALA A 23 -4.36 -22.33 -17.46
CA ALA A 23 -2.94 -22.05 -17.64
C ALA A 23 -2.33 -21.55 -16.34
N ALA A 24 -1.32 -22.26 -15.84
CA ALA A 24 -0.56 -21.85 -14.67
C ALA A 24 0.34 -20.65 -15.00
N ARG A 25 0.14 -19.53 -14.29
CA ARG A 25 1.01 -18.35 -14.36
C ARG A 25 1.92 -18.33 -13.14
N GLU A 26 3.21 -18.07 -13.34
CA GLU A 26 4.13 -17.83 -12.23
C GLU A 26 3.76 -16.54 -11.48
N ILE A 27 3.78 -16.60 -10.14
CA ILE A 27 3.43 -15.47 -9.28
C ILE A 27 4.53 -15.18 -8.26
N PRO A 28 4.67 -13.93 -7.79
CA PRO A 28 5.63 -13.58 -6.74
C PRO A 28 5.37 -14.39 -5.47
N VAL A 29 6.44 -14.98 -4.94
CA VAL A 29 6.42 -15.75 -3.70
C VAL A 29 7.67 -15.47 -2.87
N GLN A 30 7.50 -15.45 -1.56
CA GLN A 30 8.63 -15.50 -0.63
C GLN A 30 8.27 -16.30 0.63
N ILE A 31 9.33 -16.74 1.31
CA ILE A 31 9.24 -17.43 2.58
C ILE A 31 10.12 -16.67 3.56
N ASP A 32 9.50 -16.10 4.59
CA ASP A 32 10.19 -15.42 5.67
C ASP A 32 10.13 -16.30 6.94
N PRO A 33 11.18 -16.35 7.77
CA PRO A 33 11.08 -16.98 9.08
C PRO A 33 9.96 -16.35 9.91
N SER A 34 9.19 -17.17 10.64
CA SER A 34 8.18 -16.69 11.60
C SER A 34 8.51 -17.14 13.02
N GLU A 35 7.74 -16.70 14.01
CA GLU A 35 7.92 -17.11 15.41
C GLU A 35 7.69 -18.61 15.58
N GLY A 36 8.67 -19.28 16.22
CA GLY A 36 8.65 -20.71 16.50
C GLY A 36 9.49 -21.56 15.53
N VAL A 37 10.00 -22.69 16.04
CA VAL A 37 10.79 -23.63 15.24
C VAL A 37 9.91 -24.20 14.12
N ALA A 38 10.44 -24.25 12.89
CA ALA A 38 9.75 -24.77 11.70
C ALA A 38 8.51 -23.96 11.22
N ASN A 39 8.22 -22.80 11.82
CA ASN A 39 7.20 -21.89 11.32
C ASN A 39 7.78 -20.92 10.30
N ALA A 40 7.09 -20.80 9.17
CA ALA A 40 7.46 -19.88 8.11
C ALA A 40 6.24 -19.07 7.65
N ARG A 41 6.48 -17.81 7.31
CA ARG A 41 5.51 -16.95 6.66
C ARG A 41 5.65 -17.10 5.15
N LEU A 42 4.68 -17.77 4.54
CA LEU A 42 4.55 -17.84 3.09
C LEU A 42 3.75 -16.61 2.63
N THR A 43 4.35 -15.79 1.77
CA THR A 43 3.70 -14.63 1.16
C THR A 43 3.61 -14.82 -0.34
N LEU A 44 2.43 -14.57 -0.90
CA LEU A 44 2.09 -14.77 -2.31
C LEU A 44 1.28 -13.56 -2.81
N VAL A 45 1.48 -13.15 -4.06
CA VAL A 45 0.64 -12.12 -4.70
C VAL A 45 -0.12 -12.74 -5.86
N VAL A 46 -1.45 -12.81 -5.75
CA VAL A 46 -2.31 -13.27 -6.83
C VAL A 46 -2.71 -12.07 -7.69
N PRO A 47 -2.35 -12.04 -8.99
CA PRO A 47 -2.45 -10.82 -9.81
C PRO A 47 -3.88 -10.43 -10.18
N GLN A 48 -4.87 -11.30 -9.93
CA GLN A 48 -6.28 -11.04 -10.24
C GLN A 48 -7.16 -11.29 -9.03
N PRO A 49 -8.24 -10.50 -8.86
CA PRO A 49 -9.21 -10.75 -7.81
C PRO A 49 -9.81 -12.16 -7.91
N VAL A 50 -9.85 -12.88 -6.80
CA VAL A 50 -10.57 -14.14 -6.68
C VAL A 50 -12.03 -13.81 -6.38
N ARG A 51 -12.95 -14.10 -7.31
CA ARG A 51 -14.37 -13.79 -7.10
C ARG A 51 -14.95 -14.66 -6.00
N LYS A 52 -15.99 -14.16 -5.31
CA LYS A 52 -16.72 -14.93 -4.30
C LYS A 52 -17.17 -16.28 -4.88
N GLY A 53 -16.83 -17.36 -4.18
CA GLY A 53 -17.14 -18.74 -4.60
C GLY A 53 -16.14 -19.35 -5.59
N GLN A 54 -15.12 -18.62 -6.04
CA GLN A 54 -14.01 -19.19 -6.81
C GLN A 54 -12.86 -19.62 -5.89
N VAL A 55 -12.07 -20.56 -6.38
CA VAL A 55 -10.87 -21.05 -5.71
C VAL A 55 -9.66 -20.74 -6.58
N ALA A 56 -8.66 -20.09 -5.99
CA ALA A 56 -7.34 -19.95 -6.58
C ALA A 56 -6.48 -21.16 -6.19
N ARG A 57 -6.15 -22.03 -7.13
CA ARG A 57 -5.19 -23.11 -6.88
C ARG A 57 -3.78 -22.59 -7.07
N ILE A 58 -2.95 -22.77 -6.05
CA ILE A 58 -1.56 -22.32 -6.04
C ILE A 58 -0.67 -23.51 -5.74
N VAL A 59 0.34 -23.74 -6.59
CA VAL A 59 1.37 -24.75 -6.40
C VAL A 59 2.67 -24.02 -6.02
N VAL A 60 3.27 -24.41 -4.90
CA VAL A 60 4.52 -23.81 -4.40
C VAL A 60 5.63 -24.85 -4.40
N TYR A 61 6.69 -24.57 -5.16
CA TYR A 61 7.92 -25.34 -5.19
C TYR A 61 8.90 -24.77 -4.16
N LEU A 62 9.12 -25.51 -3.08
CA LEU A 62 9.95 -25.12 -1.95
C LEU A 62 11.40 -25.62 -2.12
N GLY A 63 12.35 -25.00 -1.41
CA GLY A 63 13.69 -25.57 -1.28
C GLY A 63 14.57 -25.43 -2.51
N LEU A 64 14.38 -24.37 -3.32
CA LEU A 64 15.18 -24.18 -4.52
C LEU A 64 16.66 -23.96 -4.16
N PRO A 65 17.60 -24.46 -4.98
CA PRO A 65 19.04 -24.35 -4.70
C PRO A 65 19.54 -22.90 -4.80
N ALA A 66 18.86 -22.06 -5.59
CA ALA A 66 19.13 -20.65 -5.76
C ALA A 66 17.82 -19.87 -5.95
N PRO A 67 17.78 -18.57 -5.63
CA PRO A 67 16.64 -17.72 -5.94
C PRO A 67 16.35 -17.71 -7.44
N PRO A 68 15.08 -17.83 -7.87
CA PRO A 68 14.71 -17.61 -9.27
C PRO A 68 14.99 -16.16 -9.68
N ALA A 69 15.07 -15.91 -11.00
CA ALA A 69 15.07 -14.55 -11.50
C ALA A 69 13.78 -13.84 -11.03
N PRO A 70 13.88 -12.59 -10.53
CA PRO A 70 12.68 -11.84 -10.14
C PRO A 70 11.72 -11.69 -11.32
N LEU A 71 10.44 -11.89 -11.05
CA LEU A 71 9.37 -11.54 -12.00
C LEU A 71 9.35 -10.03 -12.23
N PRO A 72 8.90 -9.53 -13.40
CA PRO A 72 8.81 -8.09 -13.67
C PRO A 72 8.11 -7.31 -12.56
N GLU A 73 7.04 -7.87 -11.99
CA GLU A 73 6.23 -7.25 -10.94
C GLU A 73 6.86 -7.30 -9.53
N SER A 74 8.00 -7.99 -9.35
CA SER A 74 8.59 -8.20 -8.03
C SER A 74 8.88 -6.88 -7.31
N VAL A 75 8.65 -6.88 -6.00
CA VAL A 75 8.99 -5.74 -5.13
C VAL A 75 10.34 -5.98 -4.46
N ALA A 76 11.15 -4.93 -4.33
CA ALA A 76 12.46 -4.97 -3.68
C ALA A 76 12.70 -3.71 -2.84
N THR A 77 13.71 -3.76 -1.98
CA THR A 77 14.12 -2.63 -1.14
C THR A 77 15.63 -2.48 -1.06
N ASN A 78 16.08 -1.22 -1.05
CA ASN A 78 17.48 -0.83 -0.97
C ASN A 78 17.67 0.35 -0.01
N ASP A 79 18.91 0.57 0.43
CA ASP A 79 19.23 1.74 1.23
C ASP A 79 19.06 3.02 0.42
N GLY A 80 18.41 4.02 1.03
CA GLY A 80 18.27 5.37 0.53
C GLY A 80 19.19 6.35 1.25
N PRO A 81 19.14 7.64 0.88
CA PRO A 81 19.90 8.68 1.55
C PRO A 81 19.48 8.82 3.03
N LYS A 82 20.38 9.30 3.89
CA LYS A 82 20.07 9.71 5.28
C LYS A 82 19.30 8.65 6.10
N GLY A 83 19.61 7.37 5.91
CA GLY A 83 18.96 6.27 6.63
C GLY A 83 17.56 5.89 6.12
N MET A 84 17.06 6.57 5.08
CA MET A 84 15.80 6.23 4.40
C MET A 84 15.92 4.91 3.62
N LYS A 85 14.79 4.38 3.17
CA LYS A 85 14.69 3.12 2.43
C LYS A 85 13.93 3.32 1.12
N TRP A 86 14.53 2.90 0.02
CA TRP A 86 13.83 2.76 -1.25
C TRP A 86 13.01 1.48 -1.24
N ILE A 87 11.77 1.54 -1.69
CA ILE A 87 10.88 0.39 -1.88
C ILE A 87 10.27 0.50 -3.27
N GLU A 88 10.41 -0.53 -4.11
CA GLU A 88 10.16 -0.40 -5.55
C GLU A 88 9.60 -1.68 -6.16
N ASN A 89 8.61 -1.55 -7.04
CA ASN A 89 8.13 -2.61 -7.94
C ASN A 89 8.00 -2.06 -9.38
N ASP A 90 7.34 -2.74 -10.31
CA ASP A 90 7.15 -2.27 -11.69
C ASP A 90 6.24 -1.04 -11.84
N LYS A 91 5.41 -0.74 -10.84
CA LYS A 91 4.44 0.35 -10.88
C LYS A 91 4.95 1.63 -10.21
N VAL A 92 5.60 1.49 -9.05
CA VAL A 92 5.94 2.62 -8.18
C VAL A 92 7.32 2.50 -7.55
N ARG A 93 7.85 3.64 -7.11
CA ARG A 93 9.05 3.73 -6.26
C ARG A 93 8.80 4.69 -5.10
N LEU A 94 9.03 4.21 -3.88
CA LEU A 94 8.74 4.90 -2.63
C LEU A 94 10.03 5.21 -1.88
N LEU A 95 10.12 6.39 -1.26
CA LEU A 95 11.18 6.73 -0.32
C LEU A 95 10.64 6.81 1.11
N LEU A 96 10.84 5.74 1.89
CA LEU A 96 10.41 5.66 3.28
C LEU A 96 11.47 6.27 4.20
N GLY A 97 11.11 7.26 5.02
CA GLY A 97 12.02 7.93 5.95
C GLY A 97 11.76 7.63 7.43
N PRO A 98 12.76 7.87 8.30
CA PRO A 98 12.65 7.62 9.74
C PRO A 98 11.86 8.71 10.47
N GLU A 99 11.97 9.97 10.06
CA GLU A 99 11.19 11.07 10.63
C GLU A 99 9.71 10.92 10.24
N GLY A 100 8.84 10.93 11.25
CA GLY A 100 7.41 10.67 11.16
C GLY A 100 7.01 9.30 10.60
N GLY A 101 7.99 8.48 10.19
CA GLY A 101 7.74 7.30 9.37
C GLY A 101 7.04 7.64 8.05
N HIS A 102 7.37 8.78 7.43
CA HIS A 102 6.73 9.24 6.20
C HIS A 102 7.24 8.52 4.96
N VAL A 103 6.39 8.42 3.95
CA VAL A 103 6.82 8.18 2.57
C VAL A 103 7.01 9.54 1.90
N TYR A 104 8.27 9.98 1.79
CA TYR A 104 8.63 11.32 1.30
C TYR A 104 8.59 11.47 -0.20
N ARG A 105 8.59 10.35 -0.94
CA ARG A 105 8.44 10.31 -2.40
C ARG A 105 7.59 9.15 -2.79
N TRP A 106 6.70 9.40 -3.74
CA TRP A 106 5.88 8.39 -4.38
C TRP A 106 5.94 8.61 -5.89
N GLU A 107 6.84 7.87 -6.55
CA GLU A 107 7.06 7.99 -7.99
C GLU A 107 6.19 6.99 -8.75
N VAL A 108 5.39 7.48 -9.70
CA VAL A 108 4.59 6.63 -10.59
C VAL A 108 5.36 6.37 -11.88
N LYS A 109 5.82 5.14 -12.08
CA LYS A 109 6.71 4.77 -13.20
C LYS A 109 6.07 4.97 -14.57
N ALA A 110 4.78 4.66 -14.68
CA ALA A 110 3.99 4.86 -15.91
C ALA A 110 3.79 6.34 -16.29
N ARG A 111 4.28 7.28 -15.47
CA ARG A 111 4.25 8.73 -15.69
C ARG A 111 5.65 9.32 -15.58
N GLU A 112 6.63 8.64 -16.18
CA GLU A 112 8.03 9.10 -16.22
C GLU A 112 8.63 9.33 -14.81
N ASN A 113 8.24 8.48 -13.85
CA ASN A 113 8.60 8.60 -12.43
C ASN A 113 8.11 9.91 -11.78
N ARG A 114 6.97 10.43 -12.22
CA ARG A 114 6.32 11.58 -11.59
C ARG A 114 6.10 11.33 -10.11
N ASP A 115 6.70 12.18 -9.28
CA ASP A 115 6.48 12.21 -7.84
C ASP A 115 5.14 12.86 -7.53
N LEU A 116 4.35 12.20 -6.70
CA LEU A 116 3.04 12.70 -6.27
C LEU A 116 3.10 13.48 -4.97
N THR A 117 4.17 13.36 -4.19
CA THR A 117 4.21 13.89 -2.82
C THR A 117 4.57 15.38 -2.79
N MET A 118 3.96 16.13 -1.86
CA MET A 118 4.39 17.50 -1.53
C MET A 118 3.91 17.87 -0.11
N PRO A 119 4.77 18.42 0.78
CA PRO A 119 6.11 18.95 0.51
C PRO A 119 7.21 17.88 0.35
N GLY A 120 6.95 16.63 0.70
CA GLY A 120 7.88 15.51 0.47
C GLY A 120 9.23 15.76 1.16
N GLU A 121 10.33 15.42 0.49
CA GLU A 121 11.70 15.62 1.00
C GLU A 121 12.04 17.10 1.34
N SER A 122 11.26 18.08 0.84
CA SER A 122 11.54 19.51 1.02
C SER A 122 10.89 20.13 2.25
N GLY A 123 10.12 19.37 3.02
CA GLY A 123 9.38 19.91 4.16
C GLY A 123 9.07 18.89 5.25
N TRP A 124 7.99 19.16 5.97
CA TRP A 124 7.66 18.53 7.25
C TRP A 124 6.75 17.30 7.15
N ALA A 125 6.30 16.93 5.95
CA ALA A 125 5.42 15.77 5.74
C ALA A 125 5.53 15.20 4.32
N GLY A 126 5.13 13.94 4.20
CA GLY A 126 4.83 13.29 2.95
C GLY A 126 3.57 12.46 3.09
N PHE A 127 3.61 11.28 2.50
CA PHE A 127 2.60 10.27 2.70
C PHE A 127 2.74 9.61 4.09
N SER A 128 1.63 9.11 4.64
CA SER A 128 1.50 8.51 5.97
C SER A 128 1.75 9.44 7.18
N ASP A 129 1.34 10.70 7.08
CA ASP A 129 1.44 11.67 8.18
C ASP A 129 0.34 11.44 9.23
N ILE A 130 0.71 11.20 10.49
CA ILE A 130 -0.22 11.01 11.62
C ILE A 130 -0.30 12.23 12.55
N HIS A 131 0.09 13.41 12.06
CA HIS A 131 0.14 14.71 12.74
C HIS A 131 0.88 14.74 14.11
N SER A 132 0.32 14.09 15.12
CA SER A 132 0.86 13.89 16.46
C SER A 132 2.32 13.43 16.51
N HIS A 133 2.77 12.65 15.52
CA HIS A 133 4.14 12.11 15.47
C HIS A 133 4.92 12.54 14.22
N ARG A 134 4.50 13.61 13.53
CA ARG A 134 5.05 13.97 12.22
C ARG A 134 6.56 14.25 12.19
N SER A 135 7.11 14.69 13.31
CA SER A 135 8.54 14.99 13.45
C SER A 135 9.25 14.02 14.39
N VAL A 136 8.59 12.92 14.79
CA VAL A 136 9.16 11.92 15.68
C VAL A 136 10.03 10.97 14.88
N GLU A 137 11.26 10.78 15.31
CA GLU A 137 12.18 9.84 14.66
C GLU A 137 11.84 8.38 15.02
N HIS A 138 11.68 7.54 14.00
CA HIS A 138 11.37 6.13 14.13
C HIS A 138 12.59 5.27 13.78
N ARG A 139 12.80 4.19 14.52
CA ARG A 139 13.65 3.09 14.08
C ARG A 139 12.97 2.37 12.92
N ILE A 140 13.68 2.22 11.81
CA ILE A 140 13.20 1.47 10.63
C ILE A 140 13.76 0.05 10.66
N GLU A 141 12.88 -0.95 10.78
CA GLU A 141 13.23 -2.37 10.80
C GLU A 141 12.61 -3.09 9.61
N CYS A 142 13.44 -3.76 8.80
CA CYS A 142 12.95 -4.51 7.64
C CYS A 142 12.44 -5.88 8.08
N LEU A 143 11.16 -6.15 7.87
CA LEU A 143 10.51 -7.42 8.21
C LEU A 143 10.40 -8.37 7.02
N ALA A 144 10.34 -7.83 5.79
CA ALA A 144 10.24 -8.59 4.55
C ALA A 144 10.93 -7.80 3.42
N ARG A 145 11.69 -8.50 2.55
CA ARG A 145 12.58 -7.87 1.55
C ARG A 145 12.21 -8.12 0.10
N GLY A 146 11.05 -8.73 -0.17
CA GLY A 146 10.66 -9.21 -1.50
C GLY A 146 11.01 -10.67 -1.75
N PRO A 147 10.65 -11.22 -2.93
CA PRO A 147 10.10 -10.50 -4.09
C PRO A 147 8.58 -10.27 -4.09
N ALA A 148 7.82 -10.83 -3.14
CA ALA A 148 6.36 -10.70 -3.09
C ALA A 148 5.88 -9.49 -2.27
N LEU A 149 6.58 -9.19 -1.18
CA LEU A 149 6.26 -8.16 -0.21
C LEU A 149 7.56 -7.56 0.35
N VAL A 150 7.62 -6.23 0.33
CA VAL A 150 8.51 -5.48 1.21
C VAL A 150 7.68 -4.94 2.36
N ARG A 151 8.13 -5.18 3.59
CA ARG A 151 7.49 -4.68 4.80
C ARG A 151 8.52 -4.11 5.74
N TYR A 152 8.24 -2.91 6.25
CA TYR A 152 8.99 -2.26 7.31
C TYR A 152 8.12 -2.07 8.54
N ARG A 153 8.72 -2.21 9.72
CA ARG A 153 8.19 -1.71 10.99
C ARG A 153 8.92 -0.43 11.35
N LEU A 154 8.17 0.60 11.65
CA LEU A 154 8.63 1.90 12.12
C LEU A 154 8.26 1.96 13.60
N SER A 155 9.23 2.11 14.49
CA SER A 155 8.97 2.17 15.94
C SER A 155 9.55 3.45 16.53
N ALA A 156 8.70 4.26 17.15
CA ALA A 156 9.09 5.45 17.89
C ALA A 156 9.50 5.08 19.33
N SER A 157 10.18 6.01 20.01
CA SER A 157 10.68 5.82 21.37
C SER A 157 9.60 5.82 22.45
N ASP A 158 8.44 6.42 22.16
CA ASP A 158 7.24 6.43 23.00
C ASP A 158 6.42 5.13 22.92
N GLY A 159 6.81 4.21 22.04
CA GLY A 159 6.19 2.91 21.87
C GLY A 159 5.26 2.81 20.68
N LEU A 160 4.92 3.92 20.00
CA LEU A 160 4.14 3.86 18.76
C LEU A 160 4.87 3.03 17.71
N ALA A 161 4.16 2.10 17.08
CA ALA A 161 4.67 1.38 15.93
C ALA A 161 3.67 1.35 14.78
N LYS A 162 4.18 1.55 13.56
CA LYS A 162 3.42 1.31 12.34
C LYS A 162 4.17 0.43 11.37
N THR A 163 3.44 -0.41 10.64
CA THR A 163 4.00 -1.18 9.54
C THR A 163 3.64 -0.56 8.22
N VAL A 164 4.60 -0.46 7.30
CA VAL A 164 4.40 -0.02 5.91
C VAL A 164 4.74 -1.18 4.98
N SER A 165 3.80 -1.53 4.11
CA SER A 165 3.88 -2.70 3.22
C SER A 165 3.65 -2.31 1.77
N LEU A 166 4.54 -2.75 0.87
CA LEU A 166 4.32 -2.69 -0.58
C LEU A 166 4.41 -4.10 -1.17
N PHE A 167 3.40 -4.47 -1.95
CA PHE A 167 3.33 -5.76 -2.62
C PHE A 167 3.81 -5.67 -4.07
N ALA A 168 4.25 -6.78 -4.63
CA ALA A 168 4.60 -6.92 -6.04
C ALA A 168 3.43 -6.51 -6.95
N GLY A 169 3.69 -5.81 -8.05
CA GLY A 169 2.67 -5.48 -9.06
C GLY A 169 1.65 -4.41 -8.67
N CYS A 170 1.77 -3.79 -7.50
CA CYS A 170 0.76 -2.93 -6.90
C CYS A 170 1.13 -1.45 -6.95
N SER A 171 0.15 -0.58 -7.18
CA SER A 171 0.28 0.88 -7.00
C SER A 171 -0.34 1.35 -5.68
N TRP A 172 -0.32 0.50 -4.66
CA TRP A 172 -0.88 0.80 -3.35
C TRP A 172 0.02 0.27 -2.24
N MET A 173 0.02 0.96 -1.10
CA MET A 173 0.67 0.53 0.14
C MET A 173 -0.36 0.30 1.24
N GLU A 174 -0.04 -0.62 2.14
CA GLU A 174 -0.81 -0.87 3.36
C GLU A 174 -0.04 -0.32 4.55
N VAL A 175 -0.74 0.45 5.39
CA VAL A 175 -0.23 0.98 6.66
C VAL A 175 -1.12 0.50 7.80
N VAL A 176 -0.50 -0.15 8.79
CA VAL A 176 -1.18 -0.61 10.00
C VAL A 176 -0.51 0.03 11.20
N LEU A 177 -1.29 0.69 12.04
CA LEU A 177 -0.88 1.31 13.29
C LEU A 177 -1.20 0.37 14.45
N ASP A 178 -0.29 0.25 15.43
CA ASP A 178 -0.58 -0.46 16.67
C ASP A 178 -1.52 0.33 17.60
N ASP A 179 -1.42 1.66 17.57
CA ASP A 179 -2.37 2.59 18.17
C ASP A 179 -3.14 3.36 17.08
N PRO A 180 -4.47 3.20 16.99
CA PRO A 180 -5.30 3.89 15.99
C PRO A 180 -5.22 5.43 16.06
N ALA A 181 -5.20 6.09 14.90
CA ALA A 181 -5.15 7.54 14.78
C ALA A 181 -6.50 8.14 14.36
N THR A 182 -6.76 9.38 14.80
CA THR A 182 -7.93 10.19 14.39
C THR A 182 -7.59 11.20 13.29
N HIS A 183 -6.30 11.28 12.94
CA HIS A 183 -5.74 12.19 11.95
C HIS A 183 -4.67 11.45 11.15
N TYR A 184 -4.83 11.38 9.83
CA TYR A 184 -3.91 10.72 8.92
C TYR A 184 -4.00 11.36 7.54
N TRP A 185 -2.88 11.71 6.91
CA TRP A 185 -2.86 12.33 5.59
C TRP A 185 -1.82 11.75 4.63
N GLU A 186 -2.21 11.76 3.36
CA GLU A 186 -1.37 11.58 2.19
C GLU A 186 -1.23 12.92 1.47
N PHE A 187 -0.20 13.70 1.83
CA PHE A 187 0.02 15.05 1.27
C PHE A 187 0.67 14.99 -0.12
N ASP A 188 0.01 15.58 -1.11
CA ASP A 188 0.40 15.49 -2.52
C ASP A 188 0.59 16.85 -3.20
N ASP A 189 1.24 16.84 -4.35
CA ASP A 189 1.50 18.02 -5.16
C ASP A 189 0.21 18.54 -5.84
N PRO A 190 -0.20 19.81 -5.58
CA PRO A 190 -1.37 20.41 -6.20
C PRO A 190 -1.37 20.37 -7.72
N ARG A 191 -0.20 20.32 -8.36
CA ARG A 191 -0.07 20.22 -9.82
C ARG A 191 -0.71 18.96 -10.39
N ASN A 192 -0.99 17.95 -9.56
CA ASN A 192 -1.59 16.68 -9.97
C ASN A 192 -3.11 16.75 -10.12
N PHE A 193 -3.80 17.60 -9.34
CA PHE A 193 -5.27 17.56 -9.23
C PHE A 193 -5.97 18.89 -8.96
N ALA A 194 -5.30 19.93 -8.45
CA ALA A 194 -5.97 21.20 -8.13
C ALA A 194 -6.60 21.83 -9.37
N ALA A 195 -7.75 22.49 -9.22
CA ALA A 195 -8.52 23.04 -10.35
C ALA A 195 -7.76 24.12 -11.15
N ASP A 196 -6.83 24.82 -10.51
CA ASP A 196 -5.95 25.83 -11.12
C ASP A 196 -4.58 25.27 -11.52
N GLY A 197 -4.37 23.97 -11.34
CA GLY A 197 -3.19 23.24 -11.78
C GLY A 197 -3.25 22.82 -13.26
N PRO A 198 -2.14 22.29 -13.80
CA PRO A 198 -2.05 21.86 -15.19
C PRO A 198 -2.88 20.60 -15.50
N THR A 199 -3.20 19.79 -14.49
CA THR A 199 -4.03 18.57 -14.63
C THR A 199 -5.15 18.58 -13.60
N PRO A 200 -6.23 19.35 -13.81
CA PRO A 200 -7.34 19.44 -12.86
C PRO A 200 -8.01 18.07 -12.66
N GLY A 201 -8.39 17.79 -11.42
CA GLY A 201 -8.96 16.51 -11.02
C GLY A 201 -10.40 16.61 -10.52
N ASN A 202 -11.01 15.45 -10.39
CA ASN A 202 -12.26 15.23 -9.69
C ASN A 202 -12.00 14.38 -8.44
N TYR A 203 -12.87 14.49 -7.44
CA TYR A 203 -12.90 13.61 -6.29
C TYR A 203 -14.14 12.72 -6.29
N LEU A 204 -14.03 11.60 -5.60
CA LEU A 204 -15.13 10.67 -5.34
C LEU A 204 -14.96 10.04 -3.95
N PHE A 205 -16.07 9.89 -3.23
CA PHE A 205 -16.15 9.16 -1.97
C PHE A 205 -16.92 7.85 -2.13
N SER A 206 -16.77 6.95 -1.16
CA SER A 206 -17.39 5.62 -1.18
C SER A 206 -18.92 5.61 -1.20
N ASP A 207 -19.58 6.72 -0.85
CA ASP A 207 -21.03 6.86 -0.90
C ASP A 207 -21.55 7.40 -2.25
N GLY A 208 -20.65 7.61 -3.22
CA GLY A 208 -20.96 8.13 -4.54
C GLY A 208 -20.90 9.65 -4.65
N SER A 209 -20.66 10.38 -3.55
CA SER A 209 -20.50 11.84 -3.58
C SER A 209 -19.20 12.21 -4.29
N GLY A 210 -19.25 13.15 -5.22
CA GLY A 210 -18.10 13.57 -6.01
C GLY A 210 -18.24 14.99 -6.55
N GLY A 211 -17.15 15.51 -7.10
CA GLY A 211 -17.08 16.86 -7.66
C GLY A 211 -15.68 17.21 -8.15
N ALA A 212 -15.48 18.45 -8.57
CA ALA A 212 -14.14 18.95 -8.91
C ALA A 212 -13.30 19.18 -7.65
N VAL A 213 -12.00 18.90 -7.73
CA VAL A 213 -11.05 19.30 -6.67
C VAL A 213 -10.93 20.83 -6.65
N ALA A 214 -10.81 21.43 -5.47
CA ALA A 214 -10.70 22.89 -5.31
C ALA A 214 -9.39 23.47 -5.89
N LYS A 215 -9.25 24.79 -5.87
CA LYS A 215 -8.00 25.46 -6.27
C LYS A 215 -6.98 25.38 -5.15
N GLN A 216 -5.70 25.43 -5.48
CA GLN A 216 -4.62 25.42 -4.48
C GLN A 216 -4.75 26.59 -3.48
N ALA A 217 -5.20 27.75 -3.95
CA ALA A 217 -5.36 28.96 -3.13
C ALA A 217 -6.51 28.89 -2.11
N ASP A 218 -7.39 27.89 -2.20
CA ASP A 218 -8.55 27.77 -1.30
C ASP A 218 -8.16 27.22 0.08
N GLY A 219 -6.94 26.69 0.25
CA GLY A 219 -6.41 26.23 1.53
C GLY A 219 -7.34 25.21 2.21
N VAL A 220 -7.54 25.35 3.53
CA VAL A 220 -8.47 24.51 4.30
C VAL A 220 -9.92 24.64 3.80
N ALA A 221 -10.32 25.82 3.28
CA ALA A 221 -11.66 26.01 2.72
C ALA A 221 -11.88 25.25 1.41
N GLY A 222 -10.81 24.78 0.76
CA GLY A 222 -10.86 23.90 -0.41
C GLY A 222 -10.96 22.41 -0.08
N GLN A 223 -10.94 22.03 1.21
CA GLN A 223 -11.13 20.66 1.64
C GLN A 223 -12.62 20.28 1.53
N VAL A 224 -12.88 19.07 1.03
CA VAL A 224 -14.19 18.46 1.07
C VAL A 224 -14.15 17.29 2.04
N GLU A 225 -15.02 17.32 3.04
CA GLU A 225 -15.16 16.27 4.04
C GLU A 225 -16.39 15.42 3.78
N ARG A 226 -16.30 14.12 4.09
CA ARG A 226 -17.42 13.19 3.96
C ARG A 226 -17.46 12.16 5.09
N PRO A 227 -18.37 12.32 6.07
CA PRO A 227 -18.51 11.37 7.17
C PRO A 227 -19.08 10.04 6.71
N GLY A 228 -18.74 8.96 7.43
CA GLY A 228 -19.34 7.65 7.22
C GLY A 228 -18.87 6.95 5.94
N THR A 229 -17.75 7.37 5.37
CA THR A 229 -17.19 6.79 4.14
C THR A 229 -15.99 5.89 4.45
N TYR A 230 -15.71 4.93 3.57
CA TYR A 230 -14.60 3.99 3.71
C TYR A 230 -13.38 4.39 2.88
N TRP A 231 -13.55 5.29 1.93
CA TRP A 231 -12.47 5.81 1.11
C TRP A 231 -12.85 7.15 0.47
N GLY A 232 -11.82 7.95 0.22
CA GLY A 232 -11.84 9.11 -0.67
C GLY A 232 -10.73 8.99 -1.71
N VAL A 233 -11.01 9.42 -2.94
CA VAL A 233 -10.03 9.40 -4.04
C VAL A 233 -10.16 10.67 -4.87
N LYS A 234 -9.04 11.18 -5.37
CA LYS A 234 -8.98 12.16 -6.45
C LYS A 234 -8.27 11.59 -7.66
N PHE A 235 -8.71 12.00 -8.83
CA PHE A 235 -8.23 11.48 -10.12
C PHE A 235 -8.37 12.53 -11.22
N ASN A 236 -7.58 12.41 -12.29
CA ASN A 236 -7.62 13.32 -13.43
C ASN A 236 -7.86 12.57 -14.76
N GLU A 237 -7.93 13.33 -15.87
CA GLU A 237 -8.19 12.77 -17.21
C GLU A 237 -7.11 11.79 -17.68
N ASP A 238 -5.88 11.92 -17.19
CA ASP A 238 -4.80 10.98 -17.44
C ASP A 238 -4.94 9.68 -16.64
N ARG A 239 -6.06 9.47 -15.94
CA ARG A 239 -6.31 8.36 -15.02
C ARG A 239 -5.27 8.26 -13.88
N LEU A 240 -4.47 9.30 -13.65
CA LEU A 240 -3.67 9.38 -12.43
C LEU A 240 -4.62 9.56 -11.26
N ALA A 241 -4.40 8.85 -10.17
CA ALA A 241 -5.21 8.97 -8.98
C ALA A 241 -4.39 8.84 -7.71
N LEU A 242 -4.90 9.48 -6.66
CA LEU A 242 -4.48 9.36 -5.27
C LEU A 242 -5.73 9.11 -4.44
N GLY A 243 -5.77 8.00 -3.71
CA GLY A 243 -6.87 7.64 -2.84
C GLY A 243 -6.40 6.98 -1.56
N MET A 244 -7.22 7.07 -0.54
CA MET A 244 -6.98 6.43 0.75
C MET A 244 -8.24 5.71 1.20
N ALA A 245 -8.08 4.46 1.59
CA ALA A 245 -9.14 3.63 2.15
C ALA A 245 -8.87 3.28 3.61
N THR A 246 -9.95 3.08 4.35
CA THR A 246 -9.99 2.60 5.74
C THR A 246 -10.82 1.31 5.75
N PRO A 247 -10.27 0.15 5.34
CA PRO A 247 -11.05 -1.03 4.94
C PRO A 247 -12.04 -1.55 5.99
N GLU A 248 -11.69 -1.39 7.27
CA GLU A 248 -12.44 -1.96 8.38
C GLU A 248 -13.47 -1.00 8.97
N VAL A 249 -13.28 0.31 8.83
CA VAL A 249 -14.11 1.29 9.54
C VAL A 249 -14.48 2.45 8.65
N ALA A 250 -15.74 2.86 8.72
CA ALA A 250 -16.16 4.13 8.15
C ALA A 250 -15.55 5.28 8.96
N ALA A 251 -15.09 6.31 8.27
CA ALA A 251 -14.35 7.44 8.85
C ALA A 251 -14.88 8.77 8.31
N LEU A 252 -14.33 9.87 8.85
CA LEU A 252 -14.47 11.20 8.26
C LEU A 252 -13.33 11.40 7.26
N HIS A 253 -13.58 11.07 5.99
CA HIS A 253 -12.59 11.23 4.92
C HIS A 253 -12.59 12.66 4.40
N HIS A 254 -11.41 13.10 3.99
CA HIS A 254 -11.17 14.40 3.38
C HIS A 254 -10.48 14.24 2.02
N VAL A 255 -10.86 15.10 1.08
CA VAL A 255 -10.13 15.31 -0.18
C VAL A 255 -9.85 16.80 -0.33
N ALA A 256 -8.59 17.12 -0.64
CA ALA A 256 -8.05 18.46 -0.63
C ALA A 256 -7.18 18.72 -1.88
N PRO A 257 -6.90 19.99 -2.22
CA PRO A 257 -6.20 20.34 -3.45
C PRO A 257 -4.70 20.00 -3.46
N GLY A 258 -4.07 19.69 -2.32
CA GLY A 258 -2.65 19.33 -2.20
C GLY A 258 -1.85 20.28 -1.29
N ALA A 259 -0.57 19.95 -1.08
CA ALA A 259 0.41 20.69 -0.28
C ALA A 259 -0.12 21.02 1.13
N GLY A 260 0.06 22.26 1.60
CA GLY A 260 -0.37 22.67 2.94
C GLY A 260 -1.88 22.59 3.19
N ALA A 261 -2.70 22.41 2.15
CA ALA A 261 -4.14 22.22 2.30
C ALA A 261 -4.53 20.76 2.60
N GLY A 262 -3.59 19.80 2.53
CA GLY A 262 -3.91 18.36 2.59
C GLY A 262 -4.01 17.74 1.21
N GLY A 263 -3.96 16.41 1.15
CA GLY A 263 -4.21 15.64 -0.06
C GLY A 263 -5.45 14.76 0.05
N VAL A 264 -5.28 13.49 0.42
CA VAL A 264 -6.39 12.64 0.86
C VAL A 264 -6.10 12.15 2.28
N GLY A 265 -7.11 12.06 3.13
CA GLY A 265 -6.86 11.78 4.54
C GLY A 265 -8.10 11.62 5.39
N ILE A 266 -7.89 11.40 6.68
CA ILE A 266 -8.91 11.56 7.72
C ILE A 266 -8.45 12.64 8.68
N GLU A 267 -9.39 13.41 9.19
CA GLU A 267 -9.13 14.42 10.21
C GLU A 267 -10.37 14.57 11.09
N ALA A 268 -10.16 14.70 12.40
CA ALA A 268 -11.23 14.68 13.41
C ALA A 268 -12.16 13.46 13.29
N SER A 269 -11.64 12.34 12.78
CA SER A 269 -12.37 11.09 12.62
C SER A 269 -12.38 10.27 13.92
N GLY A 270 -13.27 9.28 14.00
CA GLY A 270 -13.07 8.17 14.93
C GLY A 270 -11.74 7.44 14.67
N PRO A 271 -11.20 6.70 15.65
CA PRO A 271 -9.90 6.04 15.58
C PRO A 271 -9.84 5.01 14.44
N VAL A 272 -8.80 5.10 13.61
CA VAL A 272 -8.52 4.17 12.50
C VAL A 272 -7.10 3.63 12.64
N GLY A 273 -6.95 2.30 12.59
CA GLY A 273 -5.65 1.63 12.66
C GLY A 273 -5.15 1.04 11.34
N HIS A 274 -6.00 0.97 10.30
CA HIS A 274 -5.66 0.35 9.02
C HIS A 274 -5.99 1.29 7.86
N PHE A 275 -4.94 1.67 7.13
CA PHE A 275 -4.99 2.55 5.98
C PHE A 275 -4.43 1.84 4.74
N VAL A 276 -5.06 2.07 3.60
CA VAL A 276 -4.56 1.63 2.30
C VAL A 276 -4.49 2.84 1.38
N THR A 277 -3.29 3.16 0.92
CA THR A 277 -3.05 4.31 0.05
C THR A 277 -2.82 3.82 -1.35
N PHE A 278 -3.69 4.22 -2.28
CA PHE A 278 -3.51 4.01 -3.71
C PHE A 278 -2.95 5.28 -4.33
N ALA A 279 -1.88 5.15 -5.11
CA ALA A 279 -1.30 6.26 -5.83
C ALA A 279 -0.65 5.74 -7.13
N GLY A 280 -1.26 6.03 -8.27
CA GLY A 280 -0.86 5.46 -9.55
C GLY A 280 -1.86 5.71 -10.67
N VAL A 281 -1.69 4.98 -11.77
CA VAL A 281 -2.61 5.01 -12.91
C VAL A 281 -3.73 4.00 -12.69
N LEU A 282 -4.98 4.45 -12.78
CA LEU A 282 -6.16 3.60 -12.67
C LEU A 282 -6.27 2.68 -13.91
N GLU A 283 -6.43 1.39 -13.65
CA GLU A 283 -6.71 0.39 -14.68
C GLU A 283 -8.23 0.23 -14.90
N ALA A 284 -9.03 0.47 -13.85
CA ALA A 284 -10.49 0.45 -13.84
C ALA A 284 -11.09 1.82 -13.41
N GLU A 285 -12.41 1.91 -13.25
CA GLU A 285 -13.03 3.12 -12.69
C GLU A 285 -12.55 3.39 -11.25
N PRO A 286 -12.50 4.66 -10.80
CA PRO A 286 -12.01 5.00 -9.46
C PRO A 286 -12.75 4.22 -8.36
N ALA A 287 -14.08 4.16 -8.43
CA ALA A 287 -14.91 3.44 -7.47
C ALA A 287 -14.63 1.93 -7.47
N GLU A 288 -14.40 1.33 -8.65
CA GLU A 288 -14.11 -0.10 -8.75
C GLU A 288 -12.77 -0.43 -8.09
N THR A 289 -11.75 0.39 -8.35
CA THR A 289 -10.41 0.25 -7.76
C THR A 289 -10.49 0.36 -6.24
N MET A 290 -11.07 1.43 -5.72
CA MET A 290 -11.13 1.67 -4.27
C MET A 290 -12.02 0.66 -3.53
N ASN A 291 -13.15 0.26 -4.11
CA ASN A 291 -13.98 -0.82 -3.56
C ASN A 291 -13.28 -2.18 -3.63
N GLY A 292 -12.43 -2.41 -4.63
CA GLY A 292 -11.57 -3.59 -4.72
C GLY A 292 -10.60 -3.66 -3.54
N LEU A 293 -9.86 -2.58 -3.29
CA LEU A 293 -8.90 -2.46 -2.19
C LEU A 293 -9.60 -2.63 -0.84
N CYS A 294 -10.65 -1.85 -0.59
CA CYS A 294 -11.39 -1.87 0.67
C CYS A 294 -11.97 -3.26 0.99
N ARG A 295 -12.42 -4.03 -0.01
CA ARG A 295 -12.94 -5.40 0.22
C ARG A 295 -11.83 -6.42 0.40
N THR A 296 -10.76 -6.31 -0.37
CA THR A 296 -9.66 -7.29 -0.37
C THR A 296 -8.84 -7.21 0.91
N LEU A 297 -8.71 -6.00 1.46
CA LEU A 297 -7.87 -5.71 2.62
C LEU A 297 -8.69 -5.53 3.91
N ASP A 298 -9.99 -5.88 3.94
CA ASP A 298 -10.76 -5.92 5.20
C ASP A 298 -10.33 -7.14 6.02
N PHE A 299 -9.60 -6.94 7.12
CA PHE A 299 -9.13 -8.03 8.00
C PHE A 299 -10.26 -8.83 8.65
N ARG A 300 -11.49 -8.32 8.66
CA ARG A 300 -12.66 -9.05 9.17
C ARG A 300 -13.28 -9.97 8.11
N LYS A 301 -12.83 -9.88 6.86
CA LYS A 301 -13.38 -10.61 5.70
C LYS A 301 -12.27 -11.24 4.85
N GLN A 302 -11.28 -11.83 5.51
CA GLN A 302 -10.17 -12.48 4.84
C GLN A 302 -10.61 -13.77 4.13
N PRO A 303 -9.99 -14.12 2.98
CA PRO A 303 -10.22 -15.40 2.32
C PRO A 303 -9.72 -16.56 3.20
N GLU A 304 -10.37 -17.70 3.10
CA GLU A 304 -9.86 -18.94 3.69
C GLU A 304 -8.64 -19.42 2.89
N VAL A 305 -7.56 -19.76 3.59
CA VAL A 305 -6.34 -20.32 3.00
C VAL A 305 -6.14 -21.73 3.53
N VAL A 306 -6.21 -22.72 2.64
CA VAL A 306 -6.06 -24.14 2.98
C VAL A 306 -4.78 -24.69 2.37
N LEU A 307 -3.86 -25.17 3.22
CA LEU A 307 -2.71 -25.96 2.77
C LEU A 307 -3.15 -27.40 2.52
N TYR A 308 -3.22 -27.81 1.25
CA TYR A 308 -3.75 -29.13 0.89
C TYR A 308 -2.79 -30.28 1.19
N ALA A 309 -1.56 -30.21 0.67
CA ALA A 309 -0.53 -31.22 0.87
C ALA A 309 0.87 -30.60 0.76
N THR A 310 1.86 -31.26 1.36
CA THR A 310 3.28 -31.04 1.09
C THR A 310 3.85 -32.35 0.61
N GLU A 311 4.34 -32.37 -0.63
CA GLU A 311 4.81 -33.58 -1.30
C GLU A 311 6.34 -33.54 -1.47
N PRO A 312 7.06 -34.64 -1.19
CA PRO A 312 8.48 -34.71 -1.49
C PRO A 312 8.69 -34.71 -3.01
N ARG A 313 9.81 -34.15 -3.45
CA ARG A 313 10.23 -34.28 -4.85
C ARG A 313 10.45 -35.75 -5.17
N GLN A 314 9.68 -36.28 -6.12
CA GLN A 314 9.92 -37.60 -6.73
C GLN A 314 11.13 -37.56 -7.67
#